data_AF-A0A7W7W0G9-F1
#
_entry.id   AF-A0A7W7W0G9-F1
#
_cell.length_a   1.000
_cell.length_b   1.000
_cell.length_c   1.000
_cell.angle_alpha   90.00
_cell.angle_beta   90.00
_cell.angle_gamma   90.00
#
_symmetry.space_group_name_H-M   'P 1'
#
loop_
_entity.id
_entity.type
_entity.pdbx_description
1 polymer ?
#
loop_
_entity_poly.entity_id
_entity_poly.type
_entity_poly.pdbx_seq_one_letter_code
_entity_poly.pdbx_strand_id
1 'polypeptide(L)' 'MSLLDTWADTPALVYGRYLDLLAVNLLGEALFSWLGSETSLITAMFLNPTAQHFYRDWAVIAQGCVAALRAAN' A
#
# COMPACT_ATOMS: atom_id res chain seq x y z
N MET A 1 -2.34 2.28 -21.81
CA MET A 1 -1.77 1.10 -21.14
C MET A 1 -0.68 1.60 -20.23
N SER A 2 -0.84 1.43 -18.92
CA SER A 2 0.12 1.87 -17.91
C SER A 2 1.28 0.86 -17.80
N LEU A 3 2.38 1.24 -17.14
CA LEU A 3 3.46 0.29 -16.80
C LEU A 3 2.92 -0.91 -16.01
N LEU A 4 2.00 -0.68 -15.08
CA LEU A 4 1.47 -1.73 -14.20
C LEU A 4 0.64 -2.77 -14.94
N ASP A 5 0.05 -2.41 -16.08
CA ASP A 5 -0.72 -3.33 -16.92
C ASP A 5 0.20 -4.38 -17.58
N THR A 6 1.52 -4.15 -17.61
CA THR A 6 2.50 -5.14 -18.09
C THR A 6 2.77 -6.26 -17.09
N TRP A 7 2.40 -6.08 -15.82
CA TRP A 7 2.47 -7.11 -14.78
C TRP A 7 1.12 -7.78 -14.59
N ALA A 8 0.69 -8.51 -15.62
CA ALA A 8 -0.63 -9.12 -15.68
C ALA A 8 -0.90 -10.14 -14.56
N ASP A 9 0.14 -10.82 -14.08
CA ASP A 9 0.03 -11.91 -13.10
C ASP A 9 0.58 -11.53 -11.71
N THR A 10 0.85 -10.24 -11.46
CA THR A 10 1.42 -9.78 -10.19
C THR A 10 0.66 -8.55 -9.67
N PRO A 11 0.04 -8.61 -8.48
CA PRO A 11 -0.55 -7.44 -7.83
C PRO A 11 0.49 -6.34 -7.64
N ALA A 12 0.18 -5.11 -8.06
CA ALA A 12 1.15 -4.02 -8.01
C ALA A 12 0.51 -2.67 -7.67
N LEU A 13 1.22 -1.91 -6.83
CA LEU A 13 0.86 -0.58 -6.35
C LEU A 13 2.07 0.34 -6.48
N VAL A 14 1.82 1.61 -6.80
CA VAL A 14 2.84 2.66 -6.83
C VAL A 14 2.49 3.70 -5.78
N TYR A 15 3.40 3.93 -4.85
CA TYR A 15 3.25 4.93 -3.80
C TYR A 15 4.14 6.14 -4.04
N GLY A 16 3.62 7.33 -3.71
CA GLY A 16 4.37 8.57 -3.71
C GLY A 16 5.30 8.69 -2.50
N ARG A 17 6.03 9.82 -2.44
CA ARG A 17 7.02 10.07 -1.37
C ARG A 17 6.43 10.04 0.05
N TYR A 18 5.14 10.36 0.18
CA TYR A 18 4.40 10.35 1.45
C TYR A 18 3.48 9.13 1.58
N LEU A 19 3.71 8.11 0.76
CA LEU A 19 2.98 6.85 0.74
C LEU A 19 1.49 6.98 0.38
N ASP A 20 1.17 7.99 -0.45
CA ASP A 20 -0.13 8.10 -1.13
C ASP A 20 -0.13 7.22 -2.39
N LEU A 21 -1.19 6.45 -2.60
CA LEU A 21 -1.35 5.57 -3.75
C LEU A 21 -1.50 6.40 -5.03
N LEU A 22 -0.56 6.25 -5.96
CA LEU A 22 -0.55 6.97 -7.25
C LEU A 22 -1.12 6.12 -8.39
N ALA A 23 -0.92 4.81 -8.35
CA ALA A 23 -1.40 3.88 -9.35
C ALA A 23 -1.49 2.47 -8.77
N VAL A 24 -2.39 1.66 -9.34
CA VAL A 24 -2.62 0.26 -8.96
C VAL A 24 -3.12 -0.51 -10.19
N ASN A 25 -2.79 -1.79 -10.31
CA ASN A 25 -3.39 -2.66 -11.33
C ASN A 25 -4.58 -3.44 -10.76
N LEU A 26 -5.37 -4.07 -11.64
CA LEU A 26 -6.59 -4.79 -11.26
C LEU A 26 -6.36 -5.85 -10.16
N LEU A 27 -5.23 -6.58 -10.22
CA LEU A 27 -4.89 -7.57 -9.20
C LEU A 27 -4.50 -6.92 -7.86
N GLY A 28 -3.84 -5.76 -7.91
CA GLY A 28 -3.55 -4.94 -6.73
C GLY A 28 -4.83 -4.44 -6.07
N GLU A 29 -5.79 -3.94 -6.84
CA GLU A 29 -7.10 -3.52 -6.33
C GLU A 29 -7.85 -4.68 -5.67
N ALA A 30 -7.86 -5.86 -6.30
CA ALA A 30 -8.51 -7.05 -5.76
C ALA A 30 -7.87 -7.49 -4.43
N LEU A 31 -6.53 -7.57 -4.39
CA LEU A 31 -5.77 -8.00 -3.21
C LEU A 31 -5.92 -7.00 -2.05
N PHE A 32 -5.91 -5.71 -2.34
CA PHE A 32 -5.97 -4.63 -1.35
C PHE A 32 -7.37 -4.00 -1.23
N SER A 33 -8.42 -4.72 -1.63
CA SER A 33 -9.81 -4.26 -1.57
C SER A 33 -10.27 -3.80 -0.17
N TRP A 34 -9.62 -4.27 0.88
CA TRP A 34 -9.85 -3.84 2.27
C TRP A 34 -9.49 -2.36 2.54
N LEU A 35 -8.71 -1.72 1.66
CA LEU A 35 -8.40 -0.29 1.75
C LEU A 35 -9.61 0.59 1.40
N GLY A 36 -10.57 0.07 0.62
CA GLY A 36 -11.73 0.85 0.17
C GLY A 36 -11.30 2.11 -0.58
N SER A 37 -11.70 3.28 -0.09
CA SER A 37 -11.32 4.58 -0.66
C SER A 37 -10.08 5.21 0.00
N GLU A 38 -9.44 4.54 0.96
CA GLU A 38 -8.22 5.05 1.58
C GLU A 38 -7.05 4.94 0.60
N THR A 39 -6.32 6.04 0.44
CA THR A 39 -5.20 6.13 -0.50
C THR A 39 -3.87 6.33 0.22
N SER A 40 -3.88 6.79 1.46
CA SER A 40 -2.69 6.90 2.29
C SER A 40 -2.41 5.58 2.99
N LEU A 41 -1.28 4.96 2.63
CA LEU A 41 -0.85 3.73 3.28
C LEU A 41 -0.57 3.96 4.78
N ILE A 42 -0.14 5.16 5.18
CA ILE A 42 0.08 5.50 6.60
C ILE A 42 -1.24 5.44 7.35
N THR A 43 -2.28 6.12 6.85
CA THR A 43 -3.60 6.09 7.50
C THR A 43 -4.14 4.66 7.56
N ALA A 44 -4.06 3.91 6.46
CA ALA A 44 -4.48 2.51 6.44
C ALA A 44 -3.71 1.64 7.44
N MET A 45 -2.39 1.79 7.53
CA MET A 45 -1.52 0.96 8.37
C MET A 45 -1.78 1.14 9.86
N PHE A 46 -2.10 2.36 10.30
CA PHE A 46 -2.19 2.71 11.72
C PHE A 46 -3.62 2.90 12.22
N LEU A 47 -4.58 3.26 11.36
CA LEU A 47 -5.96 3.54 11.78
C LEU A 47 -6.96 2.47 11.35
N ASN A 48 -6.64 1.61 10.37
CA ASN A 48 -7.51 0.50 9.99
C ASN A 48 -7.06 -0.80 10.67
N PRO A 49 -7.87 -1.40 11.57
CA PRO A 49 -7.49 -2.64 12.27
C PRO A 49 -7.32 -3.84 11.35
N THR A 50 -7.82 -3.78 10.11
CA THR A 50 -7.63 -4.83 9.10
C THR A 50 -6.17 -4.98 8.70
N ALA A 51 -5.36 -3.91 8.79
CA ALA A 51 -3.94 -3.96 8.44
C ALA A 51 -3.16 -5.01 9.24
N GLN A 52 -3.48 -5.17 10.53
CA GLN A 52 -2.83 -6.16 11.41
C GLN A 52 -3.19 -7.60 11.06
N HIS A 53 -4.34 -7.82 10.41
CA HIS A 53 -4.78 -9.13 9.96
C HIS A 53 -4.27 -9.45 8.54
N PHE A 54 -4.14 -8.43 7.71
CA PHE A 54 -3.68 -8.56 6.33
C PHE A 54 -2.17 -8.81 6.25
N TYR A 55 -1.37 -8.04 6.99
CA TYR A 55 0.09 -8.20 6.99
C TYR A 55 0.53 -9.21 8.06
N ARG A 56 1.11 -10.33 7.61
CA ARG A 56 1.67 -11.36 8.51
C ARG A 56 2.62 -10.78 9.57
N ASP A 57 3.58 -9.97 9.12
CA ASP A 57 4.58 -9.33 9.98
C ASP A 57 4.29 -7.82 10.10
N TRP A 58 3.04 -7.47 10.46
CA TRP A 58 2.55 -6.09 10.47
C TRP A 58 3.52 -5.09 11.13
N ALA A 59 4.11 -5.44 12.27
CA ALA A 59 5.03 -4.54 12.99
C ALA A 59 6.27 -4.19 12.16
N VAL A 60 6.81 -5.13 11.37
CA VAL A 60 7.95 -4.90 10.48
C VAL A 60 7.55 -3.96 9.34
N ILE A 61 6.39 -4.21 8.73
CA ILE A 61 5.87 -3.38 7.63
C ILE A 61 5.59 -1.95 8.12
N ALA A 62 4.93 -1.80 9.27
CA ALA A 62 4.63 -0.51 9.88
C ALA A 62 5.90 0.30 10.21
N GLN A 63 6.95 -0.36 10.72
CA GLN A 63 8.26 0.27 10.92
C GLN A 63 8.88 0.75 9.61
N GLY A 64 8.77 -0.04 8.54
CA GLY A 64 9.22 0.33 7.20
C GLY A 64 8.51 1.58 6.68
N CYS A 65 7.19 1.68 6.85
CA CYS A 65 6.42 2.86 6.46
C CYS A 65 6.85 4.11 7.23
N VAL A 66 7.08 4.01 8.55
CA VAL A 66 7.56 5.13 9.38
C VAL A 66 8.97 5.55 8.99
N ALA A 67 9.86 4.58 8.71
CA ALA A 67 11.21 4.86 8.25
C ALA A 67 11.21 5.60 6.90
N ALA A 68 10.39 5.15 5.95
CA ALA A 68 10.23 5.81 4.67
C ALA A 68 9.71 7.25 4.82
N LEU A 69 8.71 7.46 5.68
CA LEU A 69 8.16 8.79 5.95
C LEU A 69 9.21 9.74 6.58
N ARG A 70 10.01 9.23 7.52
CA ARG A 70 11.09 10.01 8.15
C ARG A 70 12.19 10.39 7.15
N ALA A 71 12.49 9.51 6.20
CA ALA A 71 13.51 9.77 5.18
C ALA A 71 13.05 10.78 4.11
N ALA A 72 11.75 11.01 3.98
CA ALA A 72 11.17 11.97 3.03
C ALA A 72 11.10 13.42 3.56
N ASN A 73 11.51 13.65 4.81
CA ASN A 73 11.56 14.96 5.48
C ASN A 73 12.98 15.51 5.57
#